data_AF-A0A177P476-F1
#
_entry.id   AF-A0A177P476-F1
#
_cell.length_a   1.000
_cell.length_b   1.000
_cell.length_c   1.000
_cell.angle_alpha   90.00
_cell.angle_beta   90.00
_cell.angle_gamma   90.00
#
_symmetry.space_group_name_H-M   'P 1'
#
loop_
_entity.id
_entity.type
_entity.pdbx_description
1 polymer ?
#
loop_
_entity_poly.entity_id
_entity_poly.type
_entity_poly.pdbx_seq_one_letter_code
_entity_poly.pdbx_strand_id
1 'polypeptide(L)'
;MNLQQVSGATLLAAKTRMTALGQTFRAASLAIEQRNAEHDRHRQAALRENMRPAEFLALFPNPPGSVEFAAEDAEIATKQAQIASLNAGGGTNTAVSARLQNDIDMLNVQKGLKTQAYTRQLTKPERSLTDAEFATLYPAPTHTADQATISAGQTEANKLDAFLKSGPYPNSGTFDVDLLAETAVAYP
;
A
#
# COMPACT_ATOMS: atom_id res chain seq x y z
N MET A 1 10.50 -20.00 40.88
CA MET A 1 9.38 -20.83 41.40
C MET A 1 9.20 -20.49 42.86
N ASN A 2 8.45 -19.43 43.08
CA ASN A 2 8.05 -18.93 44.37
C ASN A 2 6.63 -19.43 44.66
N LEU A 3 6.54 -20.61 45.27
CA LEU A 3 5.27 -21.27 45.52
C LEU A 3 4.60 -20.70 46.78
N GLN A 4 3.51 -19.97 46.59
CA GLN A 4 2.76 -19.38 47.70
C GLN A 4 1.27 -19.70 47.62
N GLN A 5 0.59 -19.67 48.77
CA GLN A 5 -0.86 -19.76 48.79
C GLN A 5 -1.46 -18.50 48.14
N VAL A 6 -2.45 -18.70 47.27
CA VAL A 6 -3.18 -17.61 46.60
C VAL A 6 -4.64 -17.68 46.97
N SER A 7 -5.25 -16.52 47.11
CA SER A 7 -6.68 -16.42 47.36
C SER A 7 -7.50 -16.86 46.14
N GLY A 8 -8.73 -17.32 46.38
CA GLY A 8 -9.70 -17.54 45.29
C GLY A 8 -9.97 -16.28 44.46
N ALA A 9 -9.83 -15.09 45.05
CA ALA A 9 -9.96 -13.81 44.36
C ALA A 9 -8.83 -13.59 43.34
N THR A 10 -7.58 -13.96 43.66
CA THR A 10 -6.44 -13.87 42.73
C THR A 10 -6.61 -14.83 41.57
N LEU A 11 -7.07 -16.06 41.82
CA LEU A 11 -7.38 -17.04 40.78
C LEU A 11 -8.52 -16.56 39.86
N LEU A 12 -9.56 -15.95 40.44
CA LEU A 12 -10.65 -15.37 39.68
C LEU A 12 -10.19 -14.18 38.83
N ALA A 13 -9.36 -13.29 39.40
CA ALA A 13 -8.79 -12.15 38.67
C ALA A 13 -7.95 -12.59 37.48
N ALA A 14 -7.09 -13.62 37.63
CA ALA A 14 -6.33 -14.22 36.55
C ALA A 14 -7.22 -14.76 35.42
N LYS A 15 -8.27 -15.52 35.77
CA LYS A 15 -9.23 -16.04 34.78
C LYS A 15 -10.00 -14.94 34.05
N THR A 16 -10.45 -13.90 34.78
CA THR A 16 -11.14 -12.75 34.19
C THR A 16 -10.21 -11.98 33.26
N ARG A 17 -8.95 -11.77 33.66
CA ARG A 17 -7.95 -11.10 32.82
C ARG A 17 -7.64 -11.90 31.55
N MET A 18 -7.46 -13.21 31.63
CA MET A 18 -7.29 -14.06 30.45
C MET A 18 -8.50 -13.98 29.50
N THR A 19 -9.72 -13.93 30.03
CA THR A 19 -10.93 -13.77 29.23
C THR A 19 -10.94 -12.42 28.49
N ALA A 20 -10.57 -11.33 29.18
CA ALA A 20 -10.46 -10.00 28.59
C ALA A 20 -9.36 -9.91 27.51
N LEU A 21 -8.21 -10.55 27.73
CA LEU A 21 -7.14 -10.66 26.73
C LEU A 21 -7.65 -11.42 25.49
N GLY A 22 -8.37 -12.53 25.68
CA GLY A 22 -8.99 -13.28 24.58
C GLY A 22 -10.06 -12.50 23.78
N GLN A 23 -10.76 -11.55 24.41
CA GLN A 23 -11.63 -10.61 23.69
C GLN A 23 -10.82 -9.58 22.90
N THR A 24 -9.75 -9.06 23.49
CA THR A 24 -8.83 -8.11 22.85
C THR A 24 -8.20 -8.71 21.59
N PHE A 25 -7.72 -9.95 21.65
CA PHE A 25 -7.16 -10.65 20.48
C PHE A 25 -8.19 -10.81 19.37
N ARG A 26 -9.41 -11.24 19.71
CA ARG A 26 -10.49 -11.40 18.72
C ARG A 26 -10.83 -10.07 18.05
N ALA A 27 -10.91 -8.98 18.81
CA ALA A 27 -11.18 -7.65 18.27
C ALA A 27 -10.05 -7.18 17.33
N ALA A 28 -8.79 -7.33 17.74
CA ALA A 28 -7.64 -6.96 16.92
C ALA A 28 -7.55 -7.79 15.62
N SER A 29 -7.73 -9.11 15.70
CA SER A 29 -7.75 -9.98 14.51
C SER A 29 -8.91 -9.61 13.56
N LEU A 30 -10.10 -9.35 14.11
CA LEU A 30 -11.24 -8.92 13.29
C LEU A 30 -10.97 -7.59 12.59
N ALA A 31 -10.34 -6.62 13.27
CA ALA A 31 -9.98 -5.34 12.66
C ALA A 31 -8.98 -5.52 11.50
N ILE A 32 -7.99 -6.41 11.66
CA ILE A 32 -7.05 -6.78 10.60
C ILE A 32 -7.80 -7.37 9.39
N GLU A 33 -8.66 -8.35 9.63
CA GLU A 33 -9.45 -9.01 8.58
C GLU A 33 -10.36 -8.04 7.84
N GLN A 34 -11.04 -7.15 8.56
CA GLN A 34 -11.94 -6.14 7.97
C GLN A 34 -11.18 -5.19 7.04
N ARG A 35 -10.01 -4.68 7.46
CA ARG A 35 -9.21 -3.78 6.63
C ARG A 35 -8.65 -4.48 5.39
N ASN A 36 -8.25 -5.75 5.52
CA ASN A 36 -7.82 -6.53 4.36
C ASN A 36 -8.97 -6.76 3.39
N ALA A 37 -10.15 -7.14 3.89
CA ALA A 37 -11.32 -7.37 3.05
C ALA A 37 -11.80 -6.10 2.35
N GLU A 38 -11.73 -4.94 3.00
CA GLU A 38 -12.03 -3.65 2.38
C GLU A 38 -11.03 -3.31 1.28
N HIS A 39 -9.73 -3.49 1.54
CA HIS A 39 -8.67 -3.28 0.54
C HIS A 39 -8.86 -4.19 -0.69
N ASP A 40 -9.18 -5.46 -0.48
CA ASP A 40 -9.44 -6.41 -1.56
C ASP A 40 -10.70 -6.04 -2.37
N ARG A 41 -11.77 -5.58 -1.70
CA ARG A 41 -12.97 -5.08 -2.39
C ARG A 41 -12.66 -3.85 -3.22
N HIS A 42 -11.89 -2.91 -2.69
CA HIS A 42 -11.46 -1.72 -3.42
C HIS A 42 -10.60 -2.10 -4.63
N ARG A 43 -9.70 -3.07 -4.49
CA ARG A 43 -8.91 -3.58 -5.61
C ARG A 43 -9.78 -4.19 -6.70
N GLN A 44 -10.71 -5.08 -6.34
CA GLN A 44 -11.60 -5.71 -7.31
C GLN A 44 -12.48 -4.71 -8.06
N ALA A 45 -12.96 -3.67 -7.37
CA ALA A 45 -13.71 -2.59 -7.99
C ALA A 45 -12.81 -1.77 -8.94
N ALA A 46 -11.65 -1.31 -8.46
CA ALA A 46 -10.70 -0.50 -9.22
C ALA A 46 -10.16 -1.17 -10.50
N LEU A 47 -10.02 -2.50 -10.50
CA LEU A 47 -9.56 -3.25 -11.68
C LEU A 47 -10.68 -3.48 -12.70
N ARG A 48 -11.95 -3.40 -12.29
CA ARG A 48 -13.11 -3.62 -13.18
C ARG A 48 -13.69 -2.32 -13.70
N GLU A 49 -13.73 -1.29 -12.87
CA GLU A 49 -14.31 0.01 -13.18
C GLU A 49 -13.28 0.92 -13.85
N ASN A 50 -13.78 1.87 -14.63
CA ASN A 50 -12.93 2.93 -15.17
C ASN A 50 -12.37 3.77 -14.03
N MET A 51 -11.10 4.13 -14.17
CA MET A 51 -10.40 5.04 -13.28
C MET A 51 -11.17 6.37 -13.15
N ARG A 52 -11.18 6.93 -11.94
CA ARG A 52 -11.77 8.22 -11.66
C ARG A 52 -10.83 9.34 -12.11
N PRO A 53 -11.34 10.51 -12.54
CA PRO A 53 -10.51 11.68 -12.87
C PRO A 53 -9.49 12.06 -11.79
N ALA A 54 -9.87 11.97 -10.52
CA ALA A 54 -8.97 12.27 -9.39
C ALA A 54 -7.82 11.25 -9.26
N GLU A 55 -8.09 9.97 -9.52
CA GLU A 55 -7.07 8.91 -9.52
C GLU A 55 -6.09 9.10 -10.69
N PHE A 56 -6.61 9.48 -11.86
CA PHE A 56 -5.78 9.81 -13.02
C PHE A 56 -4.84 10.97 -12.74
N LEU A 57 -5.36 12.07 -12.16
CA LEU A 57 -4.54 13.23 -11.83
C LEU A 57 -3.50 12.91 -10.75
N ALA A 58 -3.81 12.01 -9.81
CA ALA A 58 -2.85 11.57 -8.80
C ALA A 58 -1.70 10.72 -9.38
N LEU A 59 -1.97 9.90 -10.40
CA LEU A 59 -0.97 9.08 -11.09
C LEU A 59 -0.18 9.85 -12.16
N PHE A 60 -0.85 10.76 -12.86
CA PHE A 60 -0.33 11.52 -13.99
C PHE A 60 -0.56 13.02 -13.76
N PRO A 61 0.15 13.62 -12.80
CA PRO A 61 -0.10 15.00 -12.36
C PRO A 61 0.25 16.05 -13.42
N ASN A 62 1.11 15.70 -14.38
CA ASN A 62 1.60 16.61 -15.40
C ASN A 62 1.17 16.14 -16.79
N PRO A 63 0.82 17.07 -17.70
CA PRO A 63 0.64 16.74 -19.11
C PRO A 63 1.96 16.28 -19.73
N PRO A 64 1.91 15.54 -20.86
CA PRO A 64 3.10 15.16 -21.62
C PRO A 64 3.94 16.38 -21.95
N GLY A 65 5.24 16.32 -21.63
CA GLY A 65 6.16 17.44 -21.77
C GLY A 65 7.46 17.04 -22.46
N SER A 66 8.53 17.76 -22.12
CA SER A 66 9.85 17.59 -22.75
C SER A 66 10.44 16.19 -22.57
N VAL A 67 10.10 15.49 -21.49
CA VAL A 67 10.59 14.11 -21.25
C VAL A 67 9.84 13.12 -22.15
N GLU A 68 8.51 13.22 -22.21
CA GLU A 68 7.66 12.33 -23.01
C GLU A 68 7.80 12.57 -24.52
N PHE A 69 8.26 13.75 -24.92
CA PHE A 69 8.49 14.14 -26.32
C PHE A 69 9.96 14.10 -26.76
N ALA A 70 10.87 13.66 -25.89
CA ALA A 70 12.31 13.73 -26.17
C ALA A 70 12.72 12.98 -27.46
N ALA A 71 12.07 11.85 -27.76
CA ALA A 71 12.34 11.07 -28.96
C ALA A 71 11.86 11.80 -30.23
N GLU A 72 10.63 12.31 -30.22
CA GLU A 72 10.08 13.11 -31.32
C GLU A 72 10.90 14.38 -31.53
N ASP A 73 11.33 15.05 -30.46
CA ASP A 73 12.15 16.26 -30.54
C ASP A 73 13.54 15.99 -31.14
N ALA A 74 14.16 14.87 -30.78
CA ALA A 74 15.44 14.45 -31.37
C ALA A 74 15.30 14.10 -32.86
N GLU A 75 14.19 13.45 -33.25
CA GLU A 75 13.92 13.13 -34.64
C GLU A 75 13.62 14.39 -35.47
N ILE A 76 12.83 15.32 -34.93
CA ILE A 76 12.57 16.63 -35.56
C ILE A 76 13.89 17.37 -35.78
N ALA A 77 14.74 17.47 -34.75
CA ALA A 77 16.04 18.14 -34.86
C ALA A 77 16.94 17.49 -35.93
N THR A 78 16.95 16.16 -36.01
CA THR A 78 17.70 15.42 -37.02
C THR A 78 17.22 15.74 -38.43
N LYS A 79 15.90 15.73 -38.66
CA LYS A 79 15.32 16.05 -39.98
C LYS A 79 15.54 17.52 -40.35
N GLN A 80 15.46 18.44 -39.38
CA GLN A 80 15.78 19.85 -39.60
C GLN A 80 17.24 20.06 -40.00
N ALA A 81 18.18 19.35 -39.36
CA ALA A 81 19.59 19.38 -39.72
C ALA A 81 19.85 18.82 -41.13
N GLN A 82 19.12 17.76 -41.53
CA GLN A 82 19.18 17.21 -42.89
C GLN A 82 18.67 18.21 -43.94
N ILE A 83 17.54 18.88 -43.68
CA ILE A 83 17.03 19.94 -44.56
C ILE A 83 18.06 21.07 -44.70
N ALA A 84 18.64 21.53 -43.58
CA ALA A 84 19.65 22.59 -43.60
C ALA A 84 20.88 22.18 -44.44
N SER A 85 21.34 20.93 -44.30
CA SER A 85 22.46 20.39 -45.06
C SER A 85 22.19 20.29 -46.56
N LEU A 86 20.97 19.85 -46.94
CA LEU A 86 20.55 19.78 -48.34
C LEU A 86 20.48 21.16 -48.99
N ASN A 87 20.04 22.17 -48.24
CA ASN A 87 19.92 23.55 -48.75
C ASN A 87 21.28 24.27 -48.84
N ALA A 88 22.26 23.91 -47.99
CA ALA A 88 23.60 24.51 -48.00
C ALA A 88 24.45 24.11 -49.22
N GLY A 89 24.16 22.96 -49.84
CA GLY A 89 24.94 22.40 -50.96
C GLY A 89 24.70 23.03 -52.35
N GLY A 90 23.95 24.13 -52.44
CA GLY A 90 23.72 24.86 -53.71
C GLY A 90 22.75 24.20 -54.72
N GLY A 91 22.29 22.97 -54.44
CA GLY A 91 21.23 22.30 -55.20
C GLY A 91 20.02 22.04 -54.31
N THR A 92 18.90 22.73 -54.54
CA THR A 92 17.67 22.52 -53.78
C THR A 92 17.03 21.19 -54.22
N ASN A 93 17.24 20.10 -53.47
CA ASN A 93 16.47 18.88 -53.65
C ASN A 93 15.09 19.03 -52.99
N THR A 94 14.25 19.89 -53.60
CA THR A 94 12.96 20.32 -53.06
C THR A 94 12.04 19.16 -52.70
N ALA A 95 12.10 18.06 -53.47
CA ALA A 95 11.29 16.87 -53.21
C ALA A 95 11.68 16.16 -51.89
N VAL A 96 12.97 16.07 -51.58
CA VAL A 96 13.45 15.46 -50.33
C VAL A 96 13.18 16.38 -49.14
N SER A 97 13.46 17.68 -49.28
CA SER A 97 13.19 18.65 -48.22
C SER A 97 11.69 18.73 -47.89
N ALA A 98 10.80 18.66 -48.89
CA ALA A 98 9.35 18.63 -48.66
C ALA A 98 8.89 17.36 -47.92
N ARG A 99 9.47 16.19 -48.22
CA ARG A 99 9.17 14.95 -47.51
C ARG A 99 9.62 15.02 -46.04
N LEU A 100 10.84 15.49 -45.80
CA LEU A 100 11.35 15.69 -44.43
C LEU A 100 10.52 16.70 -43.65
N GLN A 101 10.01 17.74 -44.30
CA GLN A 101 9.11 18.70 -43.67
C GLN A 101 7.76 18.06 -43.31
N ASN A 102 7.18 17.26 -44.22
CA ASN A 102 5.94 16.52 -43.92
C ASN A 102 6.12 15.56 -42.74
N ASP A 103 7.27 14.90 -42.62
CA ASP A 103 7.59 14.05 -41.47
C ASP A 103 7.66 14.86 -40.16
N ILE A 104 8.30 16.04 -40.18
CA ILE A 104 8.34 16.96 -39.02
C ILE A 104 6.94 17.38 -38.62
N ASP A 105 6.10 17.74 -39.60
CA ASP A 105 4.72 18.15 -39.35
C ASP A 105 3.91 16.99 -38.76
N MET A 106 4.11 15.77 -39.23
CA MET A 106 3.50 14.56 -38.67
C MET A 106 3.93 14.31 -37.22
N LEU A 107 5.23 14.44 -36.90
CA LEU A 107 5.73 14.30 -35.53
C LEU A 107 5.11 15.36 -34.59
N ASN A 108 4.98 16.60 -35.06
CA ASN A 108 4.29 17.66 -34.29
C ASN A 108 2.80 17.35 -34.09
N VAL A 109 2.12 16.81 -35.09
CA VAL A 109 0.73 16.34 -34.96
C VAL A 109 0.64 15.22 -33.92
N GLN A 110 1.56 14.25 -33.93
CA GLN A 110 1.58 13.17 -32.93
C GLN A 110 1.74 13.70 -31.50
N LYS A 111 2.64 14.68 -31.29
CA LYS A 111 2.78 15.36 -29.99
C LYS A 111 1.47 16.05 -29.56
N GLY A 112 0.79 16.71 -30.50
CA GLY A 112 -0.52 17.31 -30.27
C GLY A 112 -1.59 16.29 -29.88
N LEU A 113 -1.64 15.14 -30.55
CA LEU A 113 -2.56 14.05 -30.24
C LEU A 113 -2.31 13.46 -28.84
N LYS A 114 -1.04 13.28 -28.43
CA LYS A 114 -0.69 12.85 -27.07
C LYS A 114 -1.19 13.83 -26.01
N THR A 115 -1.04 15.14 -26.24
CA THR A 115 -1.53 16.19 -25.34
C THR A 115 -3.07 16.19 -25.24
N GLN A 116 -3.76 16.02 -26.37
CA GLN A 116 -5.21 15.91 -26.40
C GLN A 116 -5.70 14.62 -25.70
N ALA A 117 -5.00 13.50 -25.89
CA ALA A 117 -5.32 12.24 -25.22
C ALA A 117 -5.21 12.38 -23.70
N TYR A 118 -4.15 13.04 -23.21
CA TYR A 118 -4.02 13.38 -21.79
C TYR A 118 -5.21 14.20 -21.28
N THR A 119 -5.59 15.25 -22.01
CA THR A 119 -6.71 16.14 -21.62
C THR A 119 -8.04 15.38 -21.59
N ARG A 120 -8.27 14.47 -22.54
CA ARG A 120 -9.47 13.60 -22.53
C ARG A 120 -9.46 12.69 -21.31
N GLN A 121 -8.34 12.02 -21.05
CA GLN A 121 -8.20 11.13 -19.89
C GLN A 121 -8.34 11.89 -18.57
N LEU A 122 -7.90 13.14 -18.48
CA LEU A 122 -8.12 13.98 -17.29
C LEU A 122 -9.60 14.15 -16.95
N THR A 123 -10.48 14.25 -17.95
CA THR A 123 -11.92 14.44 -17.74
C THR A 123 -12.69 13.12 -17.63
N LYS A 124 -12.29 12.12 -18.40
CA LYS A 124 -12.96 10.82 -18.49
C LYS A 124 -11.92 9.75 -18.82
N PRO A 125 -11.25 9.17 -17.81
CA PRO A 125 -10.40 8.02 -18.05
C PRO A 125 -11.25 6.86 -18.58
N GLU A 126 -10.84 6.28 -19.71
CA GLU A 126 -11.57 5.17 -20.36
C GLU A 126 -10.89 3.81 -20.14
N ARG A 127 -10.12 3.69 -19.06
CA ARG A 127 -9.44 2.46 -18.66
C ARG A 127 -9.52 2.24 -17.16
N SER A 128 -9.45 0.99 -16.75
CA SER A 128 -9.28 0.61 -15.35
C SER A 128 -7.84 0.87 -14.87
N LEU A 129 -7.66 0.84 -13.55
CA LEU A 129 -6.34 0.84 -12.94
C LEU A 129 -5.61 -0.48 -13.25
N THR A 130 -4.30 -0.40 -13.42
CA THR A 130 -3.44 -1.59 -13.33
C THR A 130 -3.15 -1.93 -11.86
N ASP A 131 -2.67 -3.14 -11.58
CA ASP A 131 -2.29 -3.53 -10.22
C ASP A 131 -1.23 -2.60 -9.61
N ALA A 132 -0.26 -2.14 -10.42
CA ALA A 132 0.81 -1.25 -9.96
C ALA A 132 0.29 0.15 -9.62
N GLU A 133 -0.61 0.68 -10.45
CA GLU A 133 -1.25 1.97 -10.22
C GLU A 133 -2.18 1.93 -9.00
N PHE A 134 -2.94 0.84 -8.84
CA PHE A 134 -3.74 0.63 -7.65
C PHE A 134 -2.89 0.60 -6.39
N ALA A 135 -1.78 -0.16 -6.38
CA ALA A 135 -0.87 -0.21 -5.24
C ALA A 135 -0.24 1.15 -4.89
N THR A 136 -0.08 2.02 -5.89
CA THR A 136 0.42 3.39 -5.70
C THR A 136 -0.62 4.30 -5.05
N LEU A 137 -1.88 4.20 -5.46
CA LEU A 137 -2.97 5.04 -4.94
C LEU A 137 -3.55 4.53 -3.61
N TYR A 138 -3.58 3.22 -3.43
CA TYR A 138 -4.24 2.52 -2.33
C TYR A 138 -3.25 1.54 -1.69
N PRO A 139 -2.30 2.05 -0.88
CA PRO A 139 -1.30 1.20 -0.24
C PRO A 139 -1.98 0.17 0.68
N ALA A 140 -1.35 -1.00 0.79
CA ALA A 140 -1.85 -2.07 1.64
C ALA A 140 -1.96 -1.60 3.10
N PRO A 141 -3.02 -1.99 3.82
CA PRO A 141 -3.21 -1.59 5.22
C PRO A 141 -2.07 -2.12 6.10
N THR A 142 -1.56 -1.26 6.98
CA THR A 142 -0.58 -1.64 7.99
C THR A 142 -1.28 -2.14 9.26
N HIS A 143 -0.80 -3.26 9.82
CA HIS A 143 -1.42 -3.90 11.00
C HIS A 143 -0.57 -3.78 12.27
N THR A 144 0.42 -2.89 12.29
CA THR A 144 1.45 -2.81 13.34
C THR A 144 0.86 -2.64 14.74
N ALA A 145 -0.13 -1.76 14.92
CA ALA A 145 -0.73 -1.52 16.24
C ALA A 145 -1.55 -2.71 16.77
N ASP A 146 -2.34 -3.35 15.90
CA ASP A 146 -3.12 -4.53 16.26
C ASP A 146 -2.23 -5.74 16.54
N GLN A 147 -1.19 -5.93 15.72
CA GLN A 147 -0.18 -6.97 15.95
C GLN A 147 0.59 -6.73 17.25
N ALA A 148 0.99 -5.48 17.55
CA ALA A 148 1.63 -5.14 18.81
C ALA A 148 0.71 -5.42 20.02
N THR A 149 -0.59 -5.12 19.89
CA THR A 149 -1.60 -5.40 20.92
C THR A 149 -1.73 -6.91 21.17
N ILE A 150 -1.80 -7.71 20.11
CA ILE A 150 -1.84 -9.17 20.20
C ILE A 150 -0.55 -9.70 20.86
N SER A 151 0.62 -9.27 20.39
CA SER A 151 1.91 -9.72 20.93
C SER A 151 2.10 -9.36 22.40
N ALA A 152 1.76 -8.13 22.80
CA ALA A 152 1.85 -7.69 24.19
C ALA A 152 0.91 -8.49 25.09
N GLY A 153 -0.36 -8.64 24.67
CA GLY A 153 -1.33 -9.42 25.43
C GLY A 153 -0.99 -10.91 25.47
N GLN A 154 -0.36 -11.48 24.43
CA GLN A 154 0.02 -12.91 24.41
C GLN A 154 1.07 -13.23 25.48
N THR A 155 2.02 -12.33 25.69
CA THR A 155 3.02 -12.47 26.77
C THR A 155 2.34 -12.54 28.13
N GLU A 156 1.39 -11.63 28.40
CA GLU A 156 0.61 -11.65 29.64
C GLU A 156 -0.26 -12.90 29.75
N ALA A 157 -0.96 -13.29 28.68
CA ALA A 157 -1.81 -14.47 28.67
C ALA A 157 -1.01 -15.76 28.96
N ASN A 158 0.19 -15.90 28.38
CA ASN A 158 1.08 -17.03 28.63
C ASN A 158 1.52 -17.10 30.10
N LYS A 159 1.86 -15.95 30.70
CA LYS A 159 2.21 -15.85 32.12
C LYS A 159 1.03 -16.23 33.02
N LEU A 160 -0.16 -15.72 32.75
CA LEU A 160 -1.38 -16.04 33.51
C LEU A 160 -1.79 -17.51 33.35
N ASP A 161 -1.68 -18.08 32.15
CA ASP A 161 -1.95 -19.50 31.90
C ASP A 161 -0.93 -20.39 32.63
N ALA A 162 0.35 -20.05 32.57
CA ALA A 162 1.40 -20.73 33.32
C ALA A 162 1.16 -20.63 34.84
N PHE A 163 0.77 -19.46 35.34
CA PHE A 163 0.38 -19.26 36.73
C PHE A 163 -0.77 -20.21 37.12
N LEU A 164 -1.86 -20.24 36.35
CA LEU A 164 -3.00 -21.12 36.62
C LEU A 164 -2.66 -22.61 36.53
N LYS A 165 -1.66 -22.99 35.71
CA LYS A 165 -1.16 -24.36 35.55
C LYS A 165 -0.10 -24.74 36.59
N SER A 166 0.52 -23.77 37.26
CA SER A 166 1.58 -24.00 38.24
C SER A 166 1.11 -24.70 39.52
N GLY A 167 -0.20 -24.80 39.75
CA GLY A 167 -0.78 -25.47 40.91
C GLY A 167 -2.21 -26.00 40.68
N PRO A 168 -2.72 -26.85 41.58
CA PRO A 168 -2.07 -27.35 42.79
C PRO A 168 -1.54 -28.77 42.55
N TYR A 169 -0.27 -28.91 42.18
CA TYR A 169 0.41 -30.21 42.18
C TYR A 169 1.90 -30.02 42.51
N PRO A 170 2.50 -30.82 43.42
CA PRO A 170 1.89 -31.81 44.30
C PRO A 170 1.38 -31.26 45.66
N ASN A 171 1.64 -30.00 46.01
CA ASN A 171 1.19 -29.40 47.27
C ASN A 171 -0.18 -28.72 47.14
N SER A 172 -1.06 -28.98 48.11
CA SER A 172 -2.42 -28.42 48.15
C SER A 172 -2.40 -26.90 48.28
N GLY A 173 -2.76 -26.21 47.20
CA GLY A 173 -3.13 -24.79 47.22
C GLY A 173 -2.00 -23.77 47.02
N THR A 174 -0.80 -24.18 46.64
CA THR A 174 0.30 -23.26 46.30
C THR A 174 0.46 -23.10 44.79
N PHE A 175 0.76 -21.88 44.33
CA PHE A 175 0.97 -21.50 42.93
C PHE A 175 2.24 -20.67 42.82
N ASP A 176 2.88 -20.68 41.64
CA ASP A 176 4.10 -19.91 41.40
C ASP A 176 3.78 -18.43 41.13
N VAL A 177 3.93 -17.60 42.17
CA VAL A 177 3.58 -16.18 42.10
C VAL A 177 4.56 -15.35 41.27
N ASP A 178 5.76 -15.89 40.96
CA ASP A 178 6.69 -15.25 40.02
C ASP A 178 6.04 -15.06 38.63
N LEU A 179 5.07 -15.92 38.28
CA LEU A 179 4.34 -15.87 37.01
C LEU A 179 3.25 -14.78 36.98
N LEU A 180 2.95 -14.14 38.11
CA LEU A 180 2.08 -12.96 38.17
C LEU A 180 2.87 -11.66 37.94
N ALA A 181 4.21 -11.71 37.97
CA ALA A 181 5.05 -10.54 37.74
C ALA A 181 4.84 -9.96 36.33
N GLU A 182 4.68 -8.63 36.28
CA GLU A 182 4.40 -7.87 35.06
C GLU A 182 3.07 -8.27 34.37
N THR A 183 2.15 -8.88 35.11
CA THR A 183 0.76 -9.06 34.70
C THR A 183 -0.12 -7.99 35.37
N ALA A 184 -1.33 -7.79 34.84
CA ALA A 184 -2.30 -6.89 35.50
C ALA A 184 -2.88 -7.47 36.81
N VAL A 185 -2.53 -8.71 37.16
CA VAL A 185 -2.99 -9.38 38.38
C VAL A 185 -1.91 -9.22 39.45
N ALA A 186 -2.14 -8.33 40.41
CA ALA A 186 -1.24 -8.12 41.52
C ALA A 186 -1.29 -9.28 42.52
N TYR A 187 -0.11 -9.73 42.96
CA TYR A 187 0.06 -10.57 44.15
C TYR A 187 0.59 -9.69 45.29
N PRO A 188 -0.03 -9.71 46.48
CA PRO A 188 0.41 -8.89 47.62
C PRO A 188 1.75 -9.33 48.21
#